data_AF-A0A1G0BA31-F1
#
_entry.id   AF-A0A1G0BA31-F1
#
_cell.length_a   1.000
_cell.length_b   1.000
_cell.length_c   1.000
_cell.angle_alpha   90.00
_cell.angle_beta   90.00
_cell.angle_gamma   90.00
#
_symmetry.space_group_name_H-M   'P 1'
#
loop_
_entity.id
_entity.type
_entity.pdbx_description
1 polymer ?
#
loop_
_entity_poly.entity_id
_entity_poly.type
_entity_poly.pdbx_seq_one_letter_code
_entity_poly.pdbx_strand_id
1 'polypeptide(L)' 'MASIESIKNNLIDRILATKNEKLLQAISTIFESTQTDDILSLSSEQIEMLLMSEKDIENGNIISESELNDSGAKWLN' A
#
# COMPACT_ATOMS: atom_id res chain seq x y z
N MET A 1 31.18 4.47 19.32
CA MET A 1 30.34 4.18 18.14
C MET A 1 29.29 5.26 18.10
N ALA A 2 29.25 6.10 17.06
CA ALA A 2 28.15 7.05 16.92
C ALA A 2 26.86 6.24 16.84
N SER A 3 25.99 6.35 17.85
CA SER A 3 24.71 5.65 17.85
C SER A 3 23.95 6.12 16.61
N ILE A 4 23.20 5.22 15.98
CA ILE A 4 22.25 5.58 14.91
C ILE A 4 21.38 6.79 15.32
N GLU A 5 21.09 6.88 16.62
CA GLU A 5 20.37 7.99 17.24
C GLU A 5 21.10 9.35 17.13
N SER A 6 22.42 9.39 17.29
CA SER A 6 23.17 10.64 17.16
C SER A 6 23.18 11.15 15.71
N ILE A 7 23.18 10.21 14.75
CA ILE A 7 23.10 10.53 13.32
C ILE A 7 21.71 11.10 13.00
N LYS A 8 20.64 10.47 13.49
CA LYS A 8 19.25 10.94 13.31
C LYS A 8 19.05 12.33 13.89
N ASN A 9 19.47 12.55 15.13
CA ASN A 9 19.30 13.84 15.80
C ASN A 9 20.05 14.96 15.07
N ASN A 10 21.29 14.71 14.62
CA ASN A 10 22.03 15.69 13.84
C ASN A 10 21.38 16.03 12.50
N LEU A 11 20.73 15.04 11.85
CA LEU A 11 20.02 15.26 10.60
C LEU A 11 18.77 16.12 10.81
N ILE A 12 18.00 15.85 11.87
CA ILE A 12 16.82 16.64 12.25
C ILE A 12 17.23 18.10 12.50
N ASP A 13 18.29 18.34 13.27
CA ASP A 13 18.77 19.69 13.57
C ASP A 13 19.16 20.46 12.30
N ARG A 14 19.81 19.80 11.34
CA ARG A 14 20.20 20.40 10.06
C ARG A 14 18.98 20.73 9.18
N ILE A 15 17.97 19.87 9.18
CA ILE A 15 16.71 20.08 8.46
C ILE A 15 15.94 21.25 9.08
N LEU A 16 15.90 21.37 10.40
CA LEU A 16 15.24 22.47 11.09
C LEU A 16 15.95 23.82 10.90
N ALA A 17 17.29 23.82 10.77
CA ALA A 17 18.08 25.03 10.60
C ALA A 17 18.09 25.58 9.17
N THR A 18 17.84 24.74 8.15
CA THR A 18 17.91 25.15 6.75
C THR A 18 16.64 25.87 6.29
N LYS A 19 16.81 26.93 5.49
CA LYS A 19 15.73 27.60 4.75
C LYS A 19 15.80 27.36 3.24
N ASN A 20 16.71 26.48 2.81
CA ASN A 20 16.94 26.20 1.41
C ASN A 20 15.90 25.19 0.91
N GLU A 21 14.88 25.70 0.23
CA GLU A 21 13.78 24.93 -0.35
C GLU A 21 14.28 23.80 -1.28
N LYS A 22 15.26 24.09 -2.15
CA LYS A 22 15.79 23.09 -3.09
C LYS A 22 16.46 21.92 -2.36
N LEU A 23 17.13 22.20 -1.25
CA LEU A 23 17.74 21.16 -0.42
C LEU A 23 16.68 20.31 0.26
N LEU A 24 15.65 20.93 0.84
CA LEU A 24 14.54 20.21 1.48
C LEU A 24 13.78 19.33 0.48
N GLN A 25 13.55 19.85 -0.74
CA GLN A 25 12.89 19.11 -1.80
C GLN A 25 13.71 17.90 -2.25
N ALA A 26 15.01 18.06 -2.44
CA ALA A 26 15.90 16.94 -2.77
C ALA A 26 15.91 15.87 -1.67
N ILE A 27 15.90 16.27 -0.39
CA ILE A 27 15.82 15.34 0.75
C ILE A 27 14.49 14.57 0.74
N SER A 28 13.36 15.25 0.49
CA SER A 28 12.04 14.60 0.38
C SER A 28 12.03 13.55 -0.72
N THR A 29 12.50 13.92 -1.92
CA THR A 29 12.57 13.01 -3.07
C THR A 29 13.46 11.79 -2.79
N ILE A 30 14.57 11.97 -2.08
CA ILE A 30 15.42 10.83 -1.67
C ILE A 30 14.62 9.89 -0.76
N PHE A 31 13.95 10.41 0.27
CA PHE A 31 13.15 9.56 1.17
C PHE A 31 12.02 8.82 0.44
N GLU A 32 11.31 9.49 -0.46
CA GLU A 32 10.28 8.91 -1.32
C GLU A 32 10.87 7.81 -2.23
N SER A 33 12.04 8.03 -2.84
CA SER A 33 12.69 7.05 -3.70
C SER A 33 13.23 5.82 -2.95
N THR A 34 13.46 5.96 -1.64
CA THR A 34 13.92 4.88 -0.76
C THR A 34 12.78 4.14 -0.08
N GLN A 35 11.55 4.67 -0.13
CA GLN A 35 10.38 3.83 0.08
C GLN A 35 10.30 2.90 -1.12
N THR A 36 10.88 1.72 -0.98
CA THR A 36 10.39 0.59 -1.76
C THR A 36 8.91 0.53 -1.44
N ASP A 37 8.06 0.77 -2.44
CA ASP A 37 6.69 0.30 -2.36
C ASP A 37 6.81 -1.12 -1.83
N ASP A 38 6.30 -1.38 -0.62
CA ASP A 38 6.12 -2.73 -0.16
C ASP A 38 5.06 -3.29 -1.10
N ILE A 39 5.52 -3.76 -2.28
CA ILE A 39 4.70 -4.47 -3.25
C ILE A 39 4.32 -5.72 -2.49
N LEU A 40 3.16 -5.65 -1.85
CA LEU A 40 2.57 -6.77 -1.13
C LEU A 40 2.45 -7.90 -2.14
N SER A 41 3.37 -8.85 -2.04
CA SER A 41 3.31 -10.05 -2.85
C SER A 41 2.10 -10.85 -2.38
N LEU A 42 1.19 -11.12 -3.31
CA LEU A 42 0.06 -11.99 -3.07
C LEU A 42 0.57 -13.40 -2.75
N SER A 43 -0.09 -14.07 -1.81
CA SER A 43 0.15 -15.49 -1.59
C SER A 43 -0.35 -16.31 -2.77
N SER A 44 0.10 -17.56 -2.87
CA SER A 44 -0.37 -18.49 -3.91
C SER A 44 -1.89 -18.66 -3.90
N GLU A 45 -2.50 -18.71 -2.70
CA GLU A 45 -3.93 -18.86 -2.51
C GLU A 45 -4.71 -17.62 -2.96
N GLN A 46 -4.15 -16.42 -2.73
CA GLN A 46 -4.75 -15.17 -3.20
C GLN A 46 -4.72 -15.06 -4.73
N ILE A 47 -3.62 -15.50 -5.34
CA ILE A 47 -3.50 -15.58 -6.81
C ILE A 47 -4.50 -16.59 -7.36
N GLU A 48 -4.63 -17.76 -6.73
CA GLU A 48 -5.59 -18.79 -7.12
C GLU A 48 -7.04 -18.27 -7.05
N MET A 49 -7.39 -17.55 -5.99
CA MET A 49 -8.71 -16.93 -5.83
C MET A 49 -9.03 -15.95 -6.97
N LEU A 50 -8.07 -15.12 -7.39
CA LEU A 50 -8.24 -14.23 -8.53
C LEU A 50 -8.42 -15.00 -9.83
N LEU A 51 -7.64 -16.06 -10.08
CA LEU A 51 -7.77 -16.92 -11.26
C LEU A 51 -9.12 -17.66 -11.31
N MET A 52 -9.68 -18.02 -10.16
CA MET A 52 -11.04 -18.57 -10.07
C MET A 52 -12.07 -17.52 -10.47
N SER A 53 -11.93 -16.28 -10.00
CA SER A 53 -12.81 -15.17 -10.38
C SER A 53 -12.81 -14.91 -11.89
N GLU A 54 -11.65 -14.95 -12.55
CA GLU A 54 -11.57 -14.80 -14.01
C GLU A 54 -12.38 -15.89 -14.74
N LYS A 55 -12.26 -17.15 -14.29
CA LYS A 55 -13.05 -18.26 -14.84
C LYS A 55 -14.54 -18.09 -14.59
N ASP A 56 -14.94 -17.58 -13.43
CA ASP A 56 -16.35 -17.33 -13.13
C ASP A 56 -16.92 -16.24 -14.04
N ILE A 57 -16.14 -15.20 -14.37
CA ILE A 57 -16.51 -14.17 -15.34
C ILE A 57 -16.65 -14.78 -16.74
N GLU A 58 -15.67 -15.57 -17.20
CA GLU A 58 -15.70 -16.23 -18.52
C GLU A 58 -16.90 -17.17 -18.68
N ASN A 59 -17.26 -17.90 -17.61
CA ASN A 59 -18.38 -18.83 -17.61
C ASN A 59 -19.74 -18.16 -17.36
N GLY A 60 -19.76 -16.85 -17.07
CA GLY A 60 -20.99 -16.12 -16.74
C GLY A 60 -21.57 -16.45 -15.36
N ASN A 61 -20.75 -17.00 -14.46
CA ASN A 61 -21.09 -17.26 -13.05
C ASN A 61 -21.06 -15.95 -12.24
N ILE A 62 -21.75 -14.92 -12.71
CA ILE A 62 -21.83 -13.61 -12.08
C ILE A 62 -23.23 -13.38 -11.52
N ILE A 63 -23.30 -12.62 -10.44
CA ILE A 63 -24.57 -12.16 -9.87
C ILE A 63 -24.58 -10.64 -9.86
N SER A 64 -25.75 -10.04 -9.99
CA SER A 64 -25.91 -8.60 -9.84
C SER A 64 -25.79 -8.18 -8.37
N GLU A 65 -25.43 -6.92 -8.15
CA GLU A 65 -25.38 -6.33 -6.81
C GLU A 65 -26.73 -6.45 -6.07
N SER A 66 -27.85 -6.34 -6.80
CA SER A 66 -29.19 -6.50 -6.22
C SER A 66 -29.40 -7.91 -5.68
N GLU A 67 -29.00 -8.94 -6.43
CA GLU A 67 -29.11 -10.34 -6.01
C GLU A 67 -28.20 -10.64 -4.81
N LEU A 68 -26.99 -10.08 -4.79
CA LEU A 68 -26.08 -10.17 -3.66
C LEU A 68 -26.72 -9.56 -2.40
N ASN A 69 -27.27 -8.35 -2.49
CA ASN A 69 -27.90 -7.66 -1.37
C ASN A 69 -29.10 -8.43 -0.81
N ASP A 70 -29.97 -8.97 -1.68
CA ASP A 70 -31.11 -9.79 -1.27
C ASP A 70 -30.67 -11.08 -0.56
N SER A 71 -29.59 -11.71 -1.04
CA SER A 71 -29.02 -12.89 -0.40
C SER A 71 -28.43 -12.58 0.98
N GLY A 72 -27.75 -11.44 1.12
CA GLY A 72 -27.18 -10.99 2.39
C GLY A 72 -28.27 -10.65 3.42
N ALA A 73 -29.35 -10.00 3.00
CA ALA A 73 -30.49 -9.70 3.86
C ALA A 73 -31.18 -10.99 4.35
N LYS A 74 -31.29 -12.02 3.51
CA LYS A 74 -31.83 -13.34 3.91
C LYS A 74 -30.91 -14.08 4.88
N TRP A 75 -29.60 -13.94 4.75
CA TRP A 75 -28.63 -14.61 5.62
C TRP A 75 -28.58 -14.01 7.04
N LEU A 76 -28.89 -12.71 7.18
CA LEU A 76 -28.89 -12.00 8.46
C LEU A 76 -30.19 -12.18 9.28
N ASN A 77 -31.23 -12.80 8.72
CA ASN A 77 -32.51 -13.09 9.37
C ASN A 77 -32.60 -14.55 9.80
#